data_AF-A0A2S9GC03-F1
#
_entry.id   AF-A0A2S9GC03-F1
#
_cell.length_a   1.000
_cell.length_b   1.000
_cell.length_c   1.000
_cell.angle_alpha   90.00
_cell.angle_beta   90.00
_cell.angle_gamma   90.00
#
_symmetry.space_group_name_H-M   'P 1'
#
loop_
_entity.id
_entity.type
_entity.pdbx_description
1 polymer ?
#
loop_
_entity_poly.entity_id
_entity_poly.type
_entity_poly.pdbx_seq_one_letter_code
_entity_poly.pdbx_strand_id
1 'polypeptide(L)'
;YKTLHGITSRGFPNMFFTGFIQGGVSANTTAMFEQQARHIAYSLAEAQSRGATTVEPSDEGQNAWVATIRELAIDNSAFELSCTP
;
A
#
# COMPACT_ATOMS: atom_id res chain seq x y z
N TYR A 1 7.17 -8.05 -4.45
CA TYR A 1 7.12 -6.82 -3.64
C TYR A 1 6.35 -7.10 -2.35
N LYS A 2 6.75 -6.51 -1.23
CA LYS A 2 6.06 -6.63 0.07
C LYS A 2 5.82 -5.23 0.63
N THR A 3 4.61 -4.95 1.04
CA THR A 3 4.21 -3.66 1.61
C THR A 3 3.13 -3.90 2.66
N LEU A 4 2.80 -2.88 3.44
CA LEU A 4 1.55 -2.83 4.19
C LEU A 4 0.63 -1.78 3.53
N HIS A 5 -0.53 -2.24 3.06
CA HIS A 5 -1.56 -1.43 2.39
C HIS A 5 -1.05 -0.63 1.17
N GLY A 6 0.10 -1.01 0.60
CA GLY A 6 0.68 -0.33 -0.55
C GLY A 6 1.30 1.05 -0.27
N ILE A 7 1.47 1.44 0.99
CA ILE A 7 1.94 2.80 1.36
C ILE A 7 3.25 2.83 2.17
N THR A 8 3.73 1.68 2.66
CA THR A 8 4.98 1.57 3.42
C THR A 8 5.50 0.12 3.36
N SER A 9 6.78 -0.08 3.68
CA SER A 9 7.42 -1.40 3.72
C SER A 9 8.33 -1.52 4.94
N ARG A 10 8.37 -2.72 5.51
CA ARG A 10 9.34 -3.09 6.54
C ARG A 10 10.77 -2.99 5.99
N GLY A 11 11.71 -2.60 6.83
CA GLY A 11 13.10 -2.27 6.49
C GLY A 11 13.34 -0.80 6.17
N PHE A 12 12.27 0.01 6.11
CA PHE A 12 12.32 1.44 5.78
C PHE A 12 11.48 2.25 6.79
N PRO A 13 11.93 2.39 8.05
CA PRO A 13 11.19 3.08 9.08
C PRO A 13 10.90 4.53 8.69
N ASN A 14 9.71 5.03 9.02
CA ASN A 14 9.21 6.37 8.71
C ASN A 14 9.14 6.71 7.21
N MET A 15 9.32 5.73 6.32
CA MET A 15 9.15 5.90 4.88
C MET A 15 7.72 5.55 4.46
N PHE A 16 7.08 6.50 3.77
CA PHE A 16 5.78 6.33 3.16
C PHE A 16 5.83 6.74 1.69
N PHE A 17 4.95 6.15 0.89
CA PHE A 17 4.84 6.45 -0.53
C PHE A 17 3.41 6.32 -1.01
N THR A 18 3.12 6.99 -2.12
CA THR A 18 1.87 6.84 -2.88
C THR A 18 2.18 6.14 -4.21
N GLY A 19 1.22 5.40 -4.74
CA GLY A 19 1.41 4.71 -6.02
C GLY A 19 0.37 3.64 -6.30
N PHE A 20 0.69 2.76 -7.24
CA PHE A 20 -0.16 1.65 -7.69
C PHE A 20 0.30 0.29 -7.13
N ILE A 21 1.10 0.29 -6.06
CA ILE A 21 1.73 -0.92 -5.54
C ILE A 21 0.83 -1.54 -4.48
N GLN A 22 0.37 -2.77 -4.69
CA GLN A 22 -0.37 -3.56 -3.69
C GLN A 22 -1.47 -2.78 -2.97
N GLY A 23 -2.23 -1.98 -3.73
CA GLY A 23 -3.39 -1.22 -3.30
C GLY A 23 -4.42 -1.20 -4.43
N GLY A 24 -5.56 -0.55 -4.21
CA GLY A 24 -6.58 -0.40 -5.26
C GLY A 24 -6.08 0.50 -6.40
N VAL A 25 -6.34 0.10 -7.64
CA VAL A 25 -6.06 0.90 -8.83
C VAL A 25 -7.35 1.53 -9.33
N SER A 26 -7.32 2.84 -9.59
CA SER A 26 -8.44 3.58 -10.18
C SER A 26 -7.93 4.46 -11.32
N ALA A 27 -8.74 4.61 -12.37
CA ALA A 27 -8.46 5.57 -13.44
C ALA A 27 -8.45 7.02 -12.90
N ASN A 28 -9.19 7.28 -11.82
CA ASN A 28 -9.08 8.54 -11.09
C ASN A 28 -7.91 8.46 -10.09
N THR A 29 -6.72 8.79 -10.57
CA THR A 29 -5.48 8.76 -9.78
C THR A 29 -5.51 9.77 -8.63
N THR A 30 -6.15 10.93 -8.80
CA THR A 30 -6.29 11.95 -7.75
C THR A 30 -7.06 11.42 -6.55
N ALA A 31 -8.23 10.79 -6.77
CA ALA A 31 -9.02 10.24 -5.68
C ALA A 31 -8.29 9.09 -4.96
N MET A 32 -7.58 8.24 -5.71
CA MET A 32 -6.79 7.15 -5.15
C MET A 32 -5.64 7.69 -4.28
N PHE A 33 -4.88 8.68 -4.76
CA PHE A 33 -3.81 9.30 -3.98
C PHE A 33 -4.32 10.08 -2.79
N GLU A 34 -5.50 10.70 -2.87
CA GLU A 34 -6.12 11.34 -1.72
C GLU A 34 -6.41 10.32 -0.61
N GLN A 35 -6.96 9.14 -0.96
CA GLN A 35 -7.22 8.07 0.02
C GLN A 35 -5.92 7.57 0.66
N GLN A 36 -4.85 7.37 -0.12
CA GLN A 36 -3.54 6.98 0.40
C GLN A 36 -2.95 8.06 1.32
N ALA A 37 -3.02 9.34 0.92
CA ALA A 37 -2.53 10.45 1.72
C ALA A 37 -3.29 10.57 3.05
N ARG A 38 -4.61 10.39 3.05
CA ARG A 38 -5.44 10.37 4.27
C ARG A 38 -5.03 9.22 5.19
N HIS A 39 -4.77 8.03 4.65
CA HIS A 39 -4.35 6.86 5.44
C HIS A 39 -2.95 7.04 6.05
N ILE A 40 -2.02 7.62 5.29
CA ILE A 40 -0.69 7.98 5.79
C ILE A 40 -0.80 9.04 6.90
N ALA A 41 -1.58 10.11 6.68
CA ALA A 41 -1.79 11.16 7.66
C ALA A 41 -2.39 10.64 8.97
N TYR A 42 -3.38 9.74 8.89
CA TYR A 42 -3.94 9.05 10.05
C TYR A 42 -2.87 8.26 10.82
N SER A 43 -2.06 7.46 10.12
CA SER A 43 -1.00 6.66 10.74
C SER A 43 0.04 7.54 11.46
N LEU A 44 0.42 8.67 10.86
CA LEU A 44 1.34 9.64 11.46
C LEU A 44 0.73 10.36 12.66
N ALA A 45 -0.56 10.74 12.58
CA ALA A 45 -1.27 11.36 13.70
C ALA A 45 -1.36 10.42 14.91
N GLU A 46 -1.66 9.13 14.68
CA GLU A 46 -1.67 8.10 15.72
C GLU A 46 -0.28 7.86 16.33
N ALA A 47 0.78 7.87 15.52
CA ALA A 47 2.14 7.77 16.03
C ALA A 47 2.50 8.97 16.91
N GLN A 48 2.17 10.18 16.46
CA GLN A 48 2.39 11.41 17.22
C GLN A 48 1.60 11.43 18.53
N SER A 49 0.32 11.04 18.52
CA SER A 49 -0.52 11.01 19.73
C SER A 49 0.00 10.03 20.79
N ARG A 50 0.65 8.94 20.35
CA ARG A 50 1.27 7.93 21.23
C ARG A 50 2.72 8.27 21.62
N GLY A 51 3.26 9.40 21.18
CA GLY A 51 4.66 9.78 21.42
C GLY A 51 5.67 8.86 20.72
N ALA A 52 5.26 8.15 19.66
CA ALA A 52 6.13 7.28 18.90
C ALA A 52 7.01 8.10 17.95
N THR A 53 8.29 7.74 17.87
CA THR A 53 9.27 8.37 16.96
C THR A 53 9.52 7.55 15.69
N THR A 54 9.02 6.32 15.66
CA THR A 54 9.20 5.38 14.56
C THR A 54 7.87 4.71 14.22
N VAL A 55 7.52 4.73 12.94
CA VAL A 55 6.45 3.95 12.35
C VAL A 55 7.05 2.98 11.34
N GLU A 56 6.81 1.70 11.56
CA GLU A 56 7.27 0.65 10.67
C GLU A 56 6.28 -0.53 10.71
N PRO A 57 5.93 -1.14 9.57
CA PRO A 57 5.13 -2.35 9.55
C PRO A 57 5.77 -3.49 10.35
N SER A 58 4.95 -4.21 11.11
CA SER A 58 5.37 -5.51 11.64
C SER A 58 5.57 -6.52 10.51
N ASP A 59 6.39 -7.54 10.74
CA ASP A 59 6.58 -8.62 9.76
C ASP A 59 5.25 -9.35 9.48
N GLU A 60 4.49 -9.63 10.54
CA GLU A 60 3.16 -10.24 10.46
C GLU A 60 2.19 -9.41 9.61
N GLY A 61 2.05 -8.10 9.89
CA GLY A 61 1.11 -7.24 9.17
C GLY A 61 1.44 -7.14 7.68
N GLN A 62 2.73 -7.00 7.35
CA GLN A 62 3.18 -6.99 5.97
C GLN A 62 2.92 -8.34 5.26
N ASN A 63 3.23 -9.46 5.91
CA ASN A 63 3.02 -10.77 5.31
C ASN A 63 1.52 -11.10 5.15
N ALA A 64 0.68 -10.71 6.11
CA ALA A 64 -0.77 -10.83 6.02
C ALA A 64 -1.32 -10.02 4.83
N TRP A 65 -0.88 -8.77 4.66
CA TRP A 65 -1.28 -7.96 3.50
C TRP A 65 -0.87 -8.60 2.17
N VAL A 66 0.35 -9.12 2.08
CA VAL A 66 0.82 -9.84 0.88
C VAL A 66 -0.05 -11.07 0.59
N ALA A 67 -0.48 -11.79 1.63
CA ALA A 67 -1.39 -12.92 1.47
C ALA A 67 -2.75 -12.46 0.92
N THR A 68 -3.35 -11.41 1.48
CA THR A 68 -4.60 -10.81 0.98
C THR A 68 -4.51 -10.39 -0.48
N ILE A 69 -3.41 -9.71 -0.87
CA ILE A 69 -3.22 -9.29 -2.27
C ILE A 69 -3.13 -10.51 -3.20
N ARG A 70 -2.48 -11.59 -2.78
CA ARG A 70 -2.38 -12.82 -3.59
C ARG A 70 -3.71 -13.55 -3.69
N GLU A 71 -4.48 -13.59 -2.60
CA GLU A 71 -5.81 -14.21 -2.55
C GLU A 71 -6.80 -13.48 -3.47
N LEU A 72 -6.74 -12.14 -3.49
CA LEU A 72 -7.65 -11.30 -4.27
C LEU A 72 -7.14 -10.97 -5.67
N ALA A 73 -5.96 -11.48 -6.06
CA ALA A 73 -5.39 -11.21 -7.37
C ALA A 73 -6.27 -11.80 -8.47
N ILE A 74 -6.67 -10.96 -9.42
CA ILE A 74 -7.39 -11.39 -10.62
C ILE A 74 -6.34 -11.63 -11.71
N ASP A 75 -6.36 -12.81 -12.31
CA ASP A 75 -5.55 -13.10 -13.50
C ASP A 75 -6.11 -12.33 -14.69
N ASN A 76 -5.40 -11.29 -15.10
CA ASN A 76 -5.70 -10.45 -16.24
C ASN A 76 -4.72 -10.67 -17.40
N SER A 77 -3.89 -11.72 -17.35
CA SER A 77 -2.82 -11.98 -18.33
C SER A 77 -3.33 -12.08 -19.76
N ALA A 78 -4.47 -12.76 -19.99
CA ALA A 78 -5.07 -12.88 -21.30
C ALA A 78 -5.51 -11.52 -21.89
N PHE A 79 -6.01 -10.61 -21.04
CA PHE A 79 -6.37 -9.26 -21.46
C PHE A 79 -5.12 -8.44 -21.77
N GLU A 80 -4.12 -8.47 -20.91
CA GLU A 80 -2.85 -7.77 -21.12
C GLU A 80 -2.15 -8.21 -22.41
N LEU A 81 -2.16 -9.51 -22.72
CA LEU A 81 -1.61 -10.08 -23.97
C LEU A 81 -2.37 -9.64 -25.22
N SER A 82 -3.63 -9.24 -25.10
CA SER A 82 -4.45 -8.77 -26.23
C SER A 82 -4.24 -7.29 -26.56
N CYS A 83 -3.62 -6.53 -25.66
CA CYS A 83 -3.30 -5.14 -25.89
C CYS A 83 -2.27 -5.00 -27.01
N THR A 84 -2.47 -4.04 -27.91
CA THR A 84 -1.44 -3.66 -28.88
C THR A 84 -0.25 -3.03 -28.14
N PRO A 85 1.01 -3.36 -28.50
CA PRO A 85 2.21 -2.79 -27.87
C PRO A 85 2.25 -1.26 -27.89
#